data_AF-A0A1M6C3E6-F1
#
_entry.id   AF-A0A1M6C3E6-F1
#
_cell.length_a   1.000
_cell.length_b   1.000
_cell.length_c   1.000
_cell.angle_alpha   90.00
_cell.angle_beta   90.00
_cell.angle_gamma   90.00
#
_symmetry.space_group_name_H-M   'P 1'
#
loop_
_entity.id
_entity.type
_entity.pdbx_description
1 polymer ?
#
loop_
_entity_poly.entity_id
_entity_poly.type
_entity_poly.pdbx_seq_one_letter_code
_entity_poly.pdbx_strand_id
1 'polypeptide(L)'
;MVSANGNPGHYAAYHMKYPFLVPVFPRFLTNWWQSYTHALDKGAMMLEGDAKRLDLQLIAMIKDAQELLAGMGYKLESKVFMTGFSASGQFVNRFATLHPEMVKAIAVGNFTMYPTAKLNGVTLNYPWGIADIRNYTGKEFNKAEYDKIAKFCYIGDEDQNDKPYNVDYGISEEETRAVNDLFGYDYGVPKWERKWNFVRQLGYDKSIQFNVYKGVGHGYADNIFKDILTFFQANNGDRIVKIKAHTTAFGDE
;
A
#
# COMPACT_ATOMS: atom_id res chain seq x y z
N MET A 1 -1.32 16.24 -20.43
CA MET A 1 -2.44 15.72 -19.66
C MET A 1 -1.89 14.82 -18.56
N VAL A 2 -1.96 15.23 -17.30
CA VAL A 2 -1.70 14.34 -16.16
C VAL A 2 -3.05 13.70 -15.82
N SER A 3 -3.32 12.48 -16.29
CA SER A 3 -4.51 11.73 -15.88
C SER A 3 -4.26 11.11 -14.50
N ALA A 4 -4.36 11.94 -13.45
CA ALA A 4 -4.35 11.47 -12.07
C ALA A 4 -5.77 11.06 -11.66
N ASN A 5 -6.31 10.00 -12.27
CA ASN A 5 -7.73 9.69 -12.11
C ASN A 5 -8.09 9.06 -10.76
N GLY A 6 -7.11 8.65 -9.94
CA GLY A 6 -7.34 8.15 -8.58
C GLY A 6 -8.41 7.05 -8.48
N ASN A 7 -8.64 6.30 -9.56
CA ASN A 7 -9.91 5.62 -9.86
C ASN A 7 -10.55 4.84 -8.69
N PRO A 8 -9.86 3.92 -7.98
CA PRO A 8 -10.50 3.21 -6.87
C PRO A 8 -10.84 4.13 -5.69
N GLY A 9 -10.01 5.17 -5.45
CA GLY A 9 -10.24 6.14 -4.38
C GLY A 9 -11.38 7.08 -4.71
N HIS A 10 -11.46 7.56 -5.96
CA HIS A 10 -12.57 8.38 -6.43
C HIS A 10 -13.90 7.62 -6.33
N TYR A 11 -13.94 6.37 -6.80
CA TYR A 11 -15.15 5.52 -6.71
C TYR A 11 -15.62 5.37 -5.27
N ALA A 12 -14.72 4.96 -4.36
CA ALA A 12 -15.08 4.77 -2.96
C ALA A 12 -15.55 6.09 -2.30
N ALA A 13 -14.80 7.18 -2.49
CA ALA A 13 -15.14 8.49 -1.92
C ALA A 13 -16.49 9.01 -2.44
N TYR A 14 -16.78 8.85 -3.74
CA TYR A 14 -18.04 9.25 -4.36
C TYR A 14 -19.24 8.52 -3.75
N HIS A 15 -19.12 7.21 -3.51
CA HIS A 15 -20.21 6.40 -2.95
C HIS A 15 -20.34 6.55 -1.42
N MET A 16 -19.23 6.77 -0.70
CA MET A 16 -19.25 7.05 0.73
C MET A 16 -19.63 8.50 1.07
N LYS A 17 -19.63 9.40 0.07
CA LYS A 17 -19.81 10.85 0.23
C LYS A 17 -18.71 11.47 1.09
N TYR A 18 -17.48 11.00 0.91
CA TYR A 18 -16.31 11.45 1.67
C TYR A 18 -15.47 12.42 0.83
N PRO A 19 -14.76 13.36 1.47
CA PRO A 19 -13.74 14.16 0.80
C PRO A 19 -12.68 13.25 0.17
N PHE A 20 -12.22 13.62 -1.03
CA PHE A 20 -11.22 12.87 -1.77
C PHE A 20 -9.96 13.71 -1.98
N LEU A 21 -8.82 13.18 -1.55
CA LEU A 21 -7.51 13.79 -1.71
C LEU A 21 -6.66 12.95 -2.65
N VAL A 22 -6.10 13.58 -3.68
CA VAL A 22 -5.14 12.97 -4.62
C VAL A 22 -3.82 13.73 -4.50
N PRO A 23 -2.77 13.13 -3.91
CA PRO A 23 -1.48 13.80 -3.86
C PRO A 23 -0.86 13.85 -5.25
N VAL A 24 -0.23 14.98 -5.58
CA VAL A 24 0.54 15.15 -6.82
C VAL A 24 2.01 15.19 -6.44
N PHE A 25 2.71 14.06 -6.61
CA PHE A 25 4.15 13.98 -6.37
C PHE A 25 4.93 14.02 -7.67
N PRO A 26 6.06 14.74 -7.70
CA PRO A 26 6.89 14.83 -8.89
C PRO A 26 7.43 13.45 -9.26
N ARG A 27 7.51 13.18 -10.56
CA ARG A 27 8.30 12.08 -11.12
C ARG A 27 9.41 12.69 -11.95
N PHE A 28 10.64 12.38 -11.60
CA PHE A 28 11.80 12.87 -12.36
C PHE A 28 11.72 12.40 -13.81
N LEU A 29 12.15 13.24 -14.76
CA LEU A 29 12.15 12.89 -16.18
C LEU A 29 13.25 11.86 -16.50
N THR A 30 14.42 12.05 -15.89
CA THR A 30 15.59 11.18 -16.01
C THR A 30 15.86 10.48 -14.68
N ASN A 31 16.49 9.30 -14.72
CA ASN A 31 16.87 8.52 -13.53
C ASN A 31 15.71 8.24 -12.56
N TRP A 32 14.46 8.26 -13.02
CA TRP A 32 13.28 8.04 -12.19
C TRP A 32 13.26 6.66 -11.51
N TRP A 33 13.99 5.69 -12.07
CA TRP A 33 14.15 4.35 -11.49
C TRP A 33 15.05 4.36 -10.25
N GLN A 34 15.85 5.40 -10.03
CA GLN A 34 16.65 5.55 -8.81
C GLN A 34 15.83 6.07 -7.63
N SER A 35 14.64 6.62 -7.89
CA SER A 35 13.75 7.17 -6.88
C SER A 35 12.32 7.15 -7.39
N TYR A 36 11.70 5.97 -7.32
CA TYR A 36 10.33 5.81 -7.78
C TYR A 36 9.35 6.39 -6.75
N THR A 37 9.15 7.71 -6.81
CA THR A 37 8.32 8.49 -5.87
C THR A 37 6.91 7.93 -5.68
N HIS A 38 6.32 7.42 -6.76
CA HIS A 38 4.96 6.86 -6.75
C HIS A 38 4.86 5.53 -6.03
N ALA A 39 5.98 4.86 -5.78
CA ALA A 39 6.07 3.66 -4.97
C ALA A 39 6.51 3.94 -3.54
N LEU A 40 7.07 5.12 -3.24
CA LEU A 40 7.83 5.38 -2.02
C LEU A 40 8.87 4.28 -1.82
N ASP A 41 9.79 4.13 -2.78
CA ASP A 41 10.89 3.16 -2.66
C ASP A 41 12.04 3.73 -1.82
N LYS A 42 13.09 2.93 -1.62
CA LYS A 42 14.27 3.35 -0.84
C LYS A 42 14.90 4.62 -1.41
N GLY A 43 14.99 4.70 -2.74
CA GLY A 43 15.43 5.90 -3.46
C GLY A 43 14.63 7.14 -3.12
N ALA A 44 13.30 7.05 -3.13
CA ALA A 44 12.41 8.15 -2.76
C ALA A 44 12.61 8.62 -1.31
N MET A 45 12.93 7.71 -0.38
CA MET A 45 13.22 8.05 1.02
C MET A 45 14.57 8.76 1.21
N MET A 46 15.48 8.67 0.23
CA MET A 46 16.80 9.32 0.24
C MET A 46 16.84 10.62 -0.57
N LEU A 47 15.72 11.05 -1.14
CA LEU A 47 15.64 12.32 -1.86
C LEU A 47 15.84 13.50 -0.91
N GLU A 48 16.50 14.53 -1.44
CA GLU A 48 16.72 15.83 -0.80
C GLU A 48 15.99 16.93 -1.57
N GLY A 49 15.90 18.13 -0.98
CA GLY A 49 15.20 19.28 -1.57
C GLY A 49 13.67 19.12 -1.57
N ASP A 50 13.00 19.61 -2.62
CA ASP A 50 11.53 19.72 -2.67
C ASP A 50 10.81 18.36 -2.63
N ALA A 51 11.46 17.28 -3.07
CA ALA A 51 10.90 15.93 -3.05
C ALA A 51 11.32 15.13 -1.80
N LYS A 52 11.95 15.77 -0.81
CA LYS A 52 12.36 15.13 0.43
C LYS A 52 11.16 14.67 1.24
N ARG A 53 11.19 13.42 1.71
CA ARG A 53 10.22 12.86 2.66
C ARG A 53 8.77 13.10 2.21
N LEU A 54 8.44 12.64 1.00
CA LEU A 54 7.10 12.71 0.41
C LEU A 54 6.02 12.11 1.32
N ASP A 55 6.40 11.14 2.16
CA ASP A 55 5.56 10.60 3.21
C ASP A 55 5.12 11.67 4.23
N LEU A 56 6.03 12.53 4.69
CA LEU A 56 5.68 13.65 5.57
C LEU A 56 4.90 14.74 4.85
N GLN A 57 5.19 14.96 3.56
CA GLN A 57 4.42 15.90 2.74
C GLN A 57 2.97 15.43 2.58
N LEU A 58 2.74 14.12 2.41
CA LEU A 58 1.38 13.57 2.39
C LEU A 58 0.64 13.82 3.71
N ILE A 59 1.33 13.66 4.85
CA ILE A 59 0.75 13.97 6.16
C ILE A 59 0.36 15.44 6.25
N ALA A 60 1.21 16.35 5.76
CA ALA A 60 0.90 17.77 5.74
C ALA A 60 -0.32 18.07 4.86
N MET A 61 -0.42 17.46 3.66
CA MET A 61 -1.58 17.60 2.78
C MET A 61 -2.87 17.10 3.42
N ILE A 62 -2.82 15.95 4.12
CA ILE A 62 -3.98 15.40 4.85
C ILE A 62 -4.43 16.36 5.96
N LYS A 63 -3.48 16.87 6.75
CA LYS A 63 -3.78 17.79 7.86
C LYS A 63 -4.35 19.11 7.36
N ASP A 64 -3.76 19.69 6.32
CA ASP A 64 -4.26 20.92 5.70
C ASP A 64 -5.71 20.75 5.21
N ALA A 65 -5.99 19.66 4.49
CA ALA A 65 -7.34 19.35 4.04
C ALA A 65 -8.32 19.14 5.21
N GLN A 66 -7.87 18.49 6.29
CA GLN A 66 -8.68 18.29 7.50
C GLN A 66 -8.99 19.63 8.18
N GLU A 67 -8.02 20.52 8.32
CA GLU A 67 -8.18 21.85 8.92
C GLU A 67 -9.14 22.72 8.10
N LEU A 68 -8.99 22.75 6.78
CA LEU A 68 -9.88 23.50 5.87
C LEU A 68 -11.33 23.05 6.00
N LEU A 69 -11.57 21.74 5.94
CA LEU A 69 -12.91 21.16 6.04
C LEU A 69 -13.51 21.32 7.44
N ALA A 70 -12.69 21.20 8.50
CA ALA A 70 -13.13 21.49 9.87
C ALA A 70 -13.55 22.97 10.02
N GLY A 71 -12.82 23.90 9.40
CA GLY A 71 -13.18 25.32 9.34
C GLY A 71 -14.51 25.58 8.61
N MET A 72 -14.93 24.69 7.71
CA MET A 72 -16.24 24.73 7.05
C MET A 72 -17.35 24.04 7.86
N GLY A 73 -17.06 23.54 9.06
CA GLY A 73 -18.02 22.88 9.95
C GLY A 73 -18.16 21.37 9.76
N TYR A 74 -17.32 20.74 8.94
CA TYR A 74 -17.30 19.27 8.82
C TYR A 74 -16.60 18.62 10.02
N LYS A 75 -17.18 17.54 10.55
CA LYS A 75 -16.52 16.69 11.54
C LYS A 75 -15.69 15.64 10.83
N LEU A 76 -14.39 15.63 11.07
CA LEU A 76 -13.46 14.71 10.43
C LEU A 76 -12.80 13.76 11.42
N GLU A 77 -12.57 12.54 10.95
CA GLU A 77 -11.74 11.54 11.61
C GLU A 77 -10.27 11.96 11.57
N SER A 78 -9.50 11.57 12.58
CA SER A 78 -8.05 11.83 12.63
C SER A 78 -7.26 10.94 11.66
N LYS A 79 -7.81 9.77 11.31
CA LYS A 79 -7.22 8.79 10.41
C LYS A 79 -7.97 8.72 9.08
N VAL A 80 -7.26 8.37 8.02
CA VAL A 80 -7.82 8.30 6.65
C VAL A 80 -7.93 6.88 6.12
N PHE A 81 -8.81 6.69 5.14
CA PHE A 81 -8.72 5.53 4.24
C PHE A 81 -7.77 5.84 3.09
N MET A 82 -7.04 4.82 2.63
CA MET A 82 -6.13 4.97 1.50
C MET A 82 -6.26 3.81 0.53
N THR A 83 -6.18 4.10 -0.77
CA THR A 83 -6.16 3.07 -1.80
C THR A 83 -5.19 3.41 -2.91
N GLY A 84 -4.61 2.38 -3.51
CA GLY A 84 -3.65 2.50 -4.61
C GLY A 84 -3.45 1.17 -5.33
N PHE A 85 -2.81 1.19 -6.49
CA PHE A 85 -2.54 0.01 -7.30
C PHE A 85 -1.21 0.12 -7.99
N SER A 86 -0.55 -1.02 -8.18
CA SER A 86 0.80 -1.07 -8.73
C SER A 86 1.70 -0.17 -7.87
N ALA A 87 2.45 0.76 -8.45
CA ALA A 87 3.30 1.69 -7.71
C ALA A 87 2.57 2.40 -6.56
N SER A 88 1.40 3.00 -6.78
CA SER A 88 0.69 3.70 -5.69
C SER A 88 0.14 2.75 -4.63
N GLY A 89 -0.08 1.47 -4.98
CA GLY A 89 -0.40 0.41 -4.01
C GLY A 89 0.79 0.12 -3.09
N GLN A 90 2.00 0.07 -3.66
CA GLN A 90 3.25 -0.03 -2.89
C GLN A 90 3.42 1.18 -1.96
N PHE A 91 3.18 2.39 -2.47
CA PHE A 91 3.21 3.62 -1.66
C PHE A 91 2.27 3.51 -0.47
N VAL A 92 1.00 3.17 -0.70
CA VAL A 92 -0.01 3.08 0.37
C VAL A 92 0.35 2.01 1.39
N ASN A 93 0.82 0.84 0.95
CA ASN A 93 1.26 -0.24 1.85
C ASN A 93 2.46 0.19 2.71
N ARG A 94 3.45 0.86 2.12
CA ARG A 94 4.62 1.38 2.83
C ARG A 94 4.26 2.52 3.77
N PHE A 95 3.46 3.48 3.30
CA PHE A 95 2.98 4.60 4.11
C PHE A 95 2.21 4.12 5.35
N ALA A 96 1.30 3.17 5.20
CA ALA A 96 0.57 2.60 6.35
C ALA A 96 1.48 1.85 7.34
N THR A 97 2.64 1.37 6.89
CA THR A 97 3.64 0.72 7.75
C THR A 97 4.52 1.76 8.47
N LEU A 98 4.89 2.85 7.79
CA LEU A 98 5.73 3.91 8.34
C LEU A 98 4.96 4.89 9.26
N HIS A 99 3.68 5.15 8.95
CA HIS A 99 2.82 6.13 9.64
C HIS A 99 1.47 5.52 10.04
N PRO A 100 1.45 4.42 10.80
CA PRO A 100 0.19 3.74 11.15
C PRO A 100 -0.78 4.59 11.98
N GLU A 101 -0.28 5.66 12.61
CA GLU A 101 -1.07 6.66 13.32
C GLU A 101 -2.01 7.47 12.40
N MET A 102 -1.74 7.52 11.09
CA MET A 102 -2.51 8.32 10.13
C MET A 102 -3.59 7.51 9.40
N VAL A 103 -3.59 6.18 9.49
CA VAL A 103 -4.33 5.31 8.57
C VAL A 103 -5.33 4.44 9.31
N LYS A 104 -6.59 4.45 8.86
CA LYS A 104 -7.68 3.62 9.41
C LYS A 104 -7.80 2.28 8.68
N ALA A 105 -7.81 2.34 7.35
CA ALA A 105 -7.85 1.16 6.50
C ALA A 105 -7.17 1.43 5.15
N ILE A 106 -6.61 0.37 4.55
CA ILE A 106 -6.08 0.43 3.18
C ILE A 106 -6.67 -0.64 2.29
N ALA A 107 -6.83 -0.30 1.01
CA ALA A 107 -7.08 -1.28 -0.05
C ALA A 107 -6.02 -1.13 -1.15
N VAL A 108 -5.24 -2.17 -1.42
CA VAL A 108 -4.06 -2.07 -2.30
C VAL A 108 -4.00 -3.20 -3.31
N GLY A 109 -3.76 -2.83 -4.57
CA GLY A 109 -3.38 -3.77 -5.61
C GLY A 109 -1.91 -4.15 -5.45
N ASN A 110 -1.66 -5.40 -5.05
CA ASN A 110 -0.39 -5.97 -4.58
C ASN A 110 -0.03 -5.62 -3.11
N PHE A 111 0.84 -6.44 -2.51
CA PHE A 111 1.38 -6.33 -1.15
C PHE A 111 2.91 -6.47 -1.21
N THR A 112 3.64 -5.52 -0.65
CA THR A 112 5.09 -5.40 -0.90
C THR A 112 5.96 -5.12 0.31
N MET A 113 5.40 -4.69 1.44
CA MET A 113 6.13 -4.39 2.67
C MET A 113 5.52 -5.14 3.85
N TYR A 114 6.34 -5.94 4.51
CA TYR A 114 5.98 -6.74 5.68
C TYR A 114 6.24 -5.98 6.97
N PRO A 115 5.38 -6.13 7.99
CA PRO A 115 5.58 -5.56 9.32
C PRO A 115 6.54 -6.41 10.17
N THR A 116 7.70 -6.79 9.63
CA THR A 116 8.76 -7.54 10.34
C THR A 116 10.16 -7.15 9.85
N ALA A 117 11.14 -7.20 10.75
CA ALA A 117 12.54 -6.97 10.43
C ALA A 117 13.23 -8.22 9.86
N LYS A 118 12.69 -9.41 10.13
CA LYS A 118 13.26 -10.68 9.70
C LYS A 118 12.16 -11.69 9.37
N LEU A 119 12.36 -12.48 8.33
CA LEU A 119 11.46 -13.55 7.93
C LEU A 119 12.29 -14.73 7.40
N ASN A 120 12.10 -15.91 7.98
CA ASN A 120 12.79 -17.15 7.57
C ASN A 120 14.31 -17.01 7.39
N GLY A 121 14.97 -16.31 8.30
CA GLY A 121 16.43 -16.09 8.24
C GLY A 121 16.87 -14.85 7.46
N VAL A 122 16.00 -14.29 6.61
CA VAL A 122 16.29 -13.12 5.76
C VAL A 122 15.92 -11.82 6.48
N THR A 123 16.87 -10.89 6.54
CA THR A 123 16.62 -9.51 7.02
C THR A 123 15.82 -8.75 5.97
N LEU A 124 14.70 -8.16 6.38
CA LEU A 124 13.84 -7.36 5.51
C LEU A 124 14.06 -5.87 5.79
N ASN A 125 15.03 -5.28 5.10
CA ASN A 125 15.20 -3.84 5.05
C ASN A 125 14.07 -3.18 4.27
N TYR A 126 13.95 -1.86 4.38
CA TYR A 126 13.10 -1.05 3.54
C TYR A 126 13.58 -1.16 2.08
N PRO A 127 12.67 -1.46 1.11
CA PRO A 127 11.23 -1.27 1.20
C PRO A 127 10.39 -2.54 1.47
N TRP A 128 11.02 -3.67 1.80
CA TRP A 128 10.34 -4.97 1.98
C TRP A 128 9.94 -5.26 3.42
N GLY A 129 10.62 -4.66 4.39
CA GLY A 129 10.29 -4.79 5.81
C GLY A 129 10.76 -3.61 6.63
N ILE A 130 10.80 -3.81 7.96
CA ILE A 130 11.01 -2.73 8.93
C ILE A 130 12.42 -2.70 9.54
N ALA A 131 13.38 -3.49 9.03
CA ALA A 131 14.66 -3.70 9.72
C ALA A 131 15.49 -2.41 9.90
N ASP A 132 15.44 -1.51 8.93
CA ASP A 132 16.26 -0.29 8.89
C ASP A 132 15.41 1.00 8.77
N ILE A 133 14.09 0.93 8.99
CA ILE A 133 13.20 2.10 8.78
C ILE A 133 13.54 3.30 9.66
N ARG A 134 14.18 3.07 10.81
CA ARG A 134 14.66 4.13 11.69
C ARG A 134 15.71 5.01 11.03
N ASN A 135 16.49 4.48 10.10
CA ASN A 135 17.51 5.24 9.37
C ASN A 135 16.90 6.32 8.48
N TYR A 136 15.67 6.12 7.98
CA TYR A 136 14.99 7.07 7.09
C TYR A 136 13.94 7.91 7.82
N THR A 137 13.27 7.34 8.82
CA THR A 137 12.15 8.00 9.50
C THR A 137 12.54 8.64 10.83
N GLY A 138 13.64 8.21 11.44
CA GLY A 138 14.00 8.54 12.82
C GLY A 138 13.11 7.86 13.88
N LYS A 139 12.18 6.99 13.47
CA LYS A 139 11.20 6.34 14.33
C LYS A 139 11.29 4.81 14.25
N GLU A 140 10.94 4.16 15.35
CA GLU A 140 10.73 2.70 15.39
C GLU A 140 9.34 2.33 14.84
N PHE A 141 9.17 1.07 14.40
CA PHE A 141 7.89 0.57 13.94
C PHE A 141 6.84 0.58 15.06
N ASN A 142 5.74 1.31 14.85
CA ASN A 142 4.64 1.36 15.79
C ASN A 142 3.64 0.22 15.56
N LYS A 143 3.96 -0.95 16.11
CA LYS A 143 3.11 -2.15 16.00
C LYS A 143 1.70 -1.93 16.55
N ALA A 144 1.58 -1.23 17.68
CA ALA A 144 0.30 -1.03 18.36
C ALA A 144 -0.70 -0.27 17.49
N GLU A 145 -0.25 0.73 16.74
CA GLU A 145 -1.09 1.42 15.76
C GLU A 145 -1.28 0.60 14.47
N TYR A 146 -0.24 -0.08 14.00
CA TYR A 146 -0.32 -0.88 12.78
C TYR A 146 -1.33 -2.02 12.88
N ASP A 147 -1.42 -2.66 14.05
CA ASP A 147 -2.36 -3.73 14.35
C ASP A 147 -3.83 -3.29 14.25
N LYS A 148 -4.11 -1.98 14.34
CA LYS A 148 -5.46 -1.41 14.23
C LYS A 148 -5.90 -1.14 12.79
N ILE A 149 -4.98 -1.23 11.82
CA ILE A 149 -5.28 -0.91 10.43
C ILE A 149 -5.83 -2.15 9.74
N ALA A 150 -7.05 -2.04 9.20
CA ALA A 150 -7.61 -3.05 8.30
C ALA A 150 -6.96 -2.94 6.91
N LYS A 151 -6.47 -4.06 6.35
CA LYS A 151 -5.85 -4.09 5.02
C LYS A 151 -6.56 -5.08 4.10
N PHE A 152 -6.95 -4.62 2.93
CA PHE A 152 -7.43 -5.44 1.83
C PHE A 152 -6.41 -5.41 0.69
N CYS A 153 -5.78 -6.54 0.42
CA CYS A 153 -4.75 -6.69 -0.59
C CYS A 153 -5.28 -7.60 -1.69
N TYR A 154 -5.10 -7.22 -2.95
CA TYR A 154 -5.62 -8.00 -4.06
C TYR A 154 -4.70 -8.03 -5.27
N ILE A 155 -4.89 -9.06 -6.11
CA ILE A 155 -4.33 -9.16 -7.46
C ILE A 155 -5.38 -9.72 -8.43
N GLY A 156 -5.11 -9.57 -9.72
CA GLY A 156 -5.73 -10.39 -10.76
C GLY A 156 -4.95 -11.68 -10.99
N ASP A 157 -5.63 -12.77 -11.36
CA ASP A 157 -4.98 -14.05 -11.65
C ASP A 157 -4.12 -14.04 -12.92
N GLU A 158 -4.40 -13.12 -13.85
CA GLU A 158 -3.61 -12.88 -15.05
C GLU A 158 -2.54 -11.78 -14.86
N ASP A 159 -2.42 -11.20 -13.65
CA ASP A 159 -1.41 -10.18 -13.36
C ASP A 159 -0.02 -10.79 -13.17
N GLN A 160 0.85 -10.60 -14.15
CA GLN A 160 2.25 -11.07 -14.13
C GLN A 160 3.26 -9.97 -13.76
N ASN A 161 2.80 -8.80 -13.31
CA ASN A 161 3.68 -7.65 -13.08
C ASN A 161 4.47 -7.72 -11.77
N ASP A 162 4.15 -8.65 -10.86
CA ASP A 162 4.88 -8.88 -9.60
C ASP A 162 6.19 -9.66 -9.80
N LYS A 163 7.04 -9.15 -10.69
CA LYS A 163 8.31 -9.78 -11.10
C LYS A 163 9.29 -9.93 -9.92
N PRO A 164 10.30 -10.82 -10.04
CA PRO A 164 11.44 -10.81 -9.14
C PRO A 164 12.04 -9.41 -9.00
N TYR A 165 12.56 -9.11 -7.82
CA TYR A 165 13.10 -7.81 -7.52
C TYR A 165 14.41 -7.58 -8.28
N ASN A 166 14.57 -6.36 -8.80
CA ASN A 166 15.84 -5.92 -9.38
C ASN A 166 16.74 -5.32 -8.30
N VAL A 167 18.01 -5.15 -8.64
CA VAL A 167 18.94 -4.36 -7.84
C VAL A 167 18.57 -2.89 -8.03
N ASP A 168 17.81 -2.38 -7.06
CA ASP A 168 17.36 -0.98 -7.04
C ASP A 168 18.34 -0.07 -6.32
N TYR A 169 18.16 1.25 -6.47
CA TYR A 169 19.05 2.23 -5.88
C TYR A 169 19.11 2.12 -4.35
N GLY A 170 20.34 1.99 -3.82
CA GLY A 170 20.58 1.81 -2.38
C GLY A 170 20.36 0.39 -1.87
N ILE A 171 20.09 -0.58 -2.74
CA ILE A 171 19.92 -2.00 -2.39
C ILE A 171 21.08 -2.79 -2.99
N SER A 172 21.72 -3.65 -2.19
CA SER A 172 22.82 -4.48 -2.67
C SER A 172 22.31 -5.69 -3.47
N GLU A 173 23.17 -6.27 -4.30
CA GLU A 173 22.83 -7.51 -4.99
C GLU A 173 22.57 -8.67 -4.02
N GLU A 174 23.31 -8.72 -2.92
CA GLU A 174 23.14 -9.75 -1.88
C GLU A 174 21.77 -9.64 -1.23
N GLU A 175 21.35 -8.43 -0.87
CA GLU A 175 20.03 -8.16 -0.31
C GLU A 175 18.93 -8.55 -1.31
N THR A 176 19.09 -8.14 -2.57
CA THR A 176 18.16 -8.48 -3.66
C THR A 176 18.04 -10.00 -3.86
N ARG A 177 19.17 -10.72 -3.85
CA ARG A 177 19.19 -12.19 -3.96
C ARG A 177 18.48 -12.84 -2.78
N ALA A 178 18.83 -12.47 -1.54
CA ALA A 178 18.23 -13.04 -0.34
C ALA A 178 16.70 -12.86 -0.31
N VAL A 179 16.21 -11.70 -0.75
CA VAL A 179 14.77 -11.43 -0.83
C VAL A 179 14.11 -12.21 -1.97
N ASN A 180 14.75 -12.33 -3.13
CA ASN A 180 14.23 -13.18 -4.22
C ASN A 180 14.25 -14.67 -3.87
N ASP A 181 15.24 -15.16 -3.14
CA ASP A 181 15.29 -16.54 -2.64
C ASP A 181 14.13 -16.81 -1.67
N LEU A 182 13.77 -15.82 -0.85
CA LEU A 182 12.64 -15.90 0.08
C LEU A 182 11.27 -15.88 -0.63
N PHE A 183 11.05 -14.91 -1.52
CA PHE A 183 9.75 -14.71 -2.18
C PHE A 183 9.57 -15.51 -3.46
N GLY A 184 10.65 -16.10 -3.97
CA GLY A 184 10.75 -16.88 -5.20
C GLY A 184 10.88 -16.03 -6.47
N TYR A 185 11.33 -16.70 -7.53
CA TYR A 185 11.61 -16.13 -8.85
C TYR A 185 10.44 -16.19 -9.84
N ASP A 186 9.33 -16.80 -9.44
CA ASP A 186 8.08 -16.76 -10.21
C ASP A 186 7.29 -15.45 -9.94
N TYR A 187 6.13 -15.32 -10.56
CA TYR A 187 5.29 -14.12 -10.56
C TYR A 187 3.81 -14.52 -10.55
N GLY A 188 2.93 -13.55 -10.30
CA GLY A 188 1.48 -13.76 -10.28
C GLY A 188 1.00 -14.57 -9.07
N VAL A 189 0.00 -15.42 -9.28
CA VAL A 189 -0.69 -16.15 -8.20
C VAL A 189 0.25 -17.00 -7.33
N PRO A 190 1.23 -17.77 -7.86
CA PRO A 190 2.14 -18.55 -7.02
C PRO A 190 2.93 -17.69 -6.01
N LYS A 191 3.50 -16.57 -6.46
CA LYS A 191 4.19 -15.61 -5.59
C LYS A 191 3.24 -14.96 -4.59
N TRP A 192 2.02 -14.63 -5.02
CA TRP A 192 0.98 -14.08 -4.16
C TRP A 192 0.58 -15.01 -3.03
N GLU A 193 0.39 -16.30 -3.32
CA GLU A 193 0.10 -17.32 -2.30
C GLU A 193 1.24 -17.45 -1.29
N ARG A 194 2.50 -17.42 -1.74
CA ARG A 194 3.65 -17.35 -0.83
C ARG A 194 3.61 -16.12 0.06
N LYS A 195 3.30 -14.95 -0.50
CA LYS A 195 3.16 -13.72 0.29
C LYS A 195 2.09 -13.85 1.38
N TRP A 196 0.94 -14.43 1.03
CA TRP A 196 -0.11 -14.69 2.00
C TRP A 196 0.34 -15.67 3.09
N ASN A 197 1.05 -16.75 2.73
CA ASN A 197 1.61 -17.70 3.71
C ASN A 197 2.50 -17.00 4.74
N PHE A 198 3.36 -16.08 4.29
CA PHE A 198 4.20 -15.30 5.19
C PHE A 198 3.41 -14.35 6.09
N VAL A 199 2.37 -13.70 5.56
CA VAL A 199 1.45 -12.88 6.39
C VAL A 199 0.78 -13.71 7.48
N ARG A 200 0.34 -14.93 7.15
CA ARG A 200 -0.24 -15.87 8.13
C ARG A 200 0.79 -16.33 9.17
N GLN A 201 2.00 -16.67 8.71
CA GLN A 201 3.11 -17.05 9.59
C GLN A 201 3.44 -15.96 10.62
N LEU A 202 3.32 -14.69 10.23
CA LEU A 202 3.56 -13.54 11.11
C LEU A 202 2.36 -13.18 12.00
N GLY A 203 1.23 -13.88 11.90
CA GLY A 203 0.03 -13.65 12.72
C GLY A 203 -0.79 -12.41 12.32
N TYR A 204 -0.65 -11.92 11.09
CA TYR A 204 -1.40 -10.77 10.57
C TYR A 204 -2.63 -11.17 9.74
N ASP A 205 -3.00 -12.45 9.77
CA ASP A 205 -4.16 -12.97 9.03
C ASP A 205 -5.47 -12.30 9.45
N LYS A 206 -5.62 -11.84 10.70
CA LYS A 206 -6.81 -11.12 11.16
C LYS A 206 -6.94 -9.71 10.59
N SER A 207 -5.82 -9.01 10.37
CA SER A 207 -5.79 -7.61 9.94
C SER A 207 -5.52 -7.41 8.46
N ILE A 208 -5.03 -8.45 7.76
CA ILE A 208 -4.73 -8.42 6.33
C ILE A 208 -5.51 -9.50 5.61
N GLN A 209 -6.40 -9.08 4.72
CA GLN A 209 -7.15 -9.95 3.81
C GLN A 209 -6.49 -9.93 2.44
N PHE A 210 -6.19 -11.12 1.91
CA PHE A 210 -5.72 -11.32 0.54
C PHE A 210 -6.88 -11.79 -0.33
N ASN A 211 -6.96 -11.29 -1.57
CA ASN A 211 -7.94 -11.74 -2.57
C ASN A 211 -7.29 -11.91 -3.95
N VAL A 212 -7.80 -12.85 -4.74
CA VAL A 212 -7.44 -13.01 -6.15
C VAL A 212 -8.72 -12.89 -6.96
N TYR A 213 -8.71 -12.04 -7.99
CA TYR A 213 -9.82 -11.88 -8.91
C TYR A 213 -9.52 -12.59 -10.21
N LYS A 214 -10.45 -13.47 -10.63
CA LYS A 214 -10.35 -14.21 -11.88
C LYS A 214 -10.64 -13.33 -13.09
N GLY A 215 -9.83 -13.46 -14.14
CA GLY A 215 -10.01 -12.88 -15.46
C GLY A 215 -9.50 -11.44 -15.60
N VAL A 216 -8.60 -10.98 -14.73
CA VAL A 216 -8.02 -9.63 -14.83
C VAL A 216 -6.50 -9.68 -14.75
N GLY A 217 -5.86 -8.96 -15.68
CA GLY A 217 -4.42 -8.76 -15.69
C GLY A 217 -3.97 -7.64 -14.75
N HIS A 218 -2.96 -6.88 -15.17
CA HIS A 218 -2.46 -5.74 -14.40
C HIS A 218 -3.39 -4.52 -14.47
N GLY A 219 -4.52 -4.57 -13.75
CA GLY A 219 -5.46 -3.47 -13.69
C GLY A 219 -6.56 -3.64 -12.64
N TYR A 220 -7.64 -2.90 -12.84
CA TYR A 220 -8.85 -2.96 -12.02
C TYR A 220 -10.04 -3.42 -12.86
N ALA A 221 -11.08 -3.84 -12.15
CA ALA A 221 -12.37 -4.19 -12.72
C ALA A 221 -13.49 -3.80 -11.74
N ASP A 222 -14.74 -3.88 -12.20
CA ASP A 222 -15.90 -3.37 -11.46
C ASP A 222 -16.04 -4.00 -10.06
N ASN A 223 -15.84 -5.31 -9.95
CA ASN A 223 -15.97 -5.98 -8.66
C ASN A 223 -14.86 -5.60 -7.69
N ILE A 224 -13.65 -5.28 -8.19
CA ILE A 224 -12.58 -4.73 -7.35
C ILE A 224 -13.04 -3.39 -6.75
N PHE A 225 -13.69 -2.51 -7.52
CA PHE A 225 -14.19 -1.24 -6.99
C PHE A 225 -15.31 -1.44 -5.96
N LYS A 226 -16.27 -2.34 -6.23
CA LYS A 226 -17.35 -2.70 -5.30
C LYS A 226 -16.80 -3.25 -3.98
N ASP A 227 -15.78 -4.10 -4.04
CA ASP A 227 -15.18 -4.71 -2.86
C ASP A 227 -14.33 -3.73 -2.06
N ILE A 228 -13.60 -2.82 -2.72
CA ILE A 228 -12.90 -1.72 -2.02
C ILE A 228 -13.90 -0.85 -1.25
N LEU A 229 -15.01 -0.47 -1.89
CA LEU A 229 -16.08 0.29 -1.25
C LEU A 229 -16.67 -0.48 -0.05
N THR A 230 -17.04 -1.74 -0.26
CA THR A 230 -17.60 -2.61 0.79
C THR A 230 -16.63 -2.77 1.96
N PHE A 231 -15.34 -2.93 1.67
CA PHE A 231 -14.29 -3.04 2.67
C PHE A 231 -14.16 -1.77 3.50
N PHE A 232 -14.13 -0.58 2.88
CA PHE A 232 -14.06 0.67 3.63
C PHE A 232 -15.33 0.95 4.44
N GLN A 233 -16.52 0.64 3.91
CA GLN A 233 -17.77 0.73 4.67
C GLN A 233 -17.74 -0.17 5.91
N ALA A 234 -17.29 -1.42 5.76
CA ALA A 234 -17.19 -2.38 6.87
C ALA A 234 -16.15 -1.97 7.93
N ASN A 235 -15.09 -1.25 7.54
CA ASN A 235 -14.00 -0.82 8.41
C ASN A 235 -14.05 0.67 8.78
N ASN A 236 -15.25 1.25 8.76
CA ASN A 236 -15.46 2.62 9.23
C ASN A 236 -15.60 2.76 10.75
N GLY A 237 -15.81 1.65 11.45
CA GLY A 237 -15.76 1.60 12.92
C GLY A 237 -14.36 1.31 13.48
N ASP A 238 -14.32 0.90 14.75
CA ASP A 238 -13.08 0.62 15.49
C ASP A 238 -12.64 -0.86 15.42
N ARG A 239 -13.41 -1.70 14.72
CA ARG A 239 -13.13 -3.12 14.57
C ARG A 239 -12.63 -3.40 13.17
N ILE A 240 -11.70 -4.35 13.07
CA ILE A 240 -11.28 -4.88 11.78
C ILE A 240 -12.29 -5.92 11.31
N VAL A 241 -12.84 -5.70 10.12
CA VAL A 241 -13.84 -6.55 9.48
C VAL A 241 -13.32 -6.99 8.12
N LYS A 242 -13.25 -8.31 7.92
CA LYS A 242 -13.04 -8.89 6.59
C LYS A 242 -14.35 -8.91 5.82
N ILE A 243 -14.26 -8.78 4.51
CA ILE A 243 -15.41 -8.88 3.62
C ILE A 243 -15.41 -10.23 2.89
N LYS A 244 -16.59 -10.69 2.49
CA LYS A 244 -16.70 -11.73 1.46
C LYS A 244 -16.53 -11.04 0.10
N ALA A 245 -15.30 -10.96 -0.37
CA ALA A 245 -14.98 -10.37 -1.67
C ALA A 245 -15.47 -11.27 -2.81
N HIS A 246 -15.71 -10.68 -3.98
CA HIS A 246 -16.02 -11.40 -5.20
C HIS A 246 -14.80 -12.24 -5.64
N THR A 247 -15.06 -13.34 -6.36
CA THR A 247 -13.99 -14.18 -6.90
C THR A 247 -13.67 -13.88 -8.37
N THR A 248 -14.61 -13.28 -9.10
CA THR A 248 -14.42 -12.80 -10.48
C THR A 248 -14.22 -11.29 -10.52
N ALA A 249 -13.42 -10.84 -11.49
CA ALA A 249 -13.23 -9.41 -11.73
C ALA A 249 -14.48 -8.72 -12.32
N PHE A 250 -15.32 -9.49 -13.03
CA PHE A 250 -16.49 -9.01 -13.78
C PHE A 250 -17.77 -9.78 -13.45
N GLY A 251 -18.92 -9.14 -13.67
CA GLY A 251 -20.25 -9.72 -13.47
C GLY A 251 -20.65 -9.83 -12.00
N ASP A 252 -21.84 -10.36 -11.74
CA ASP A 252 -22.30 -10.62 -10.37
C ASP A 252 -22.14 -12.11 -10.06
N GLU A 253 -21.55 -12.43 -8.89
CA GLU A 253 -21.60 -13.74 -8.23
C GLU A 253 -22.45 -13.67 -6.96
#